data_AF-N6Y9X5-F1
#
_entry.id   AF-N6Y9X5-F1
#
_cell.length_a   1.000
_cell.length_b   1.000
_cell.length_c   1.000
_cell.angle_alpha   90.00
_cell.angle_beta   90.00
_cell.angle_gamma   90.00
#
_symmetry.space_group_name_H-M   'P 1'
#
loop_
_entity.id
_entity.type
_entity.pdbx_description
1 polymer ?
#
loop_
_entity_poly.entity_id
_entity_poly.type
_entity_poly.pdbx_seq_one_letter_code
_entity_poly.pdbx_strand_id
1 'polypeptide(L)'
;ALAIAALLRRSRRPAPVAATRRTVDTATATTLGSTEYRKGRARAEDAGFGFGVGTVDTRLEWPAGTETAVIEEHRSAVELADIMMSFGRVKGAAETLAEFIRGNPREAVTPWLKLLEVYRAAGLRDEFNAIAGELNKTFNVTTVNWQSYDALRASKMSLEDLPHICETLQKTWRTTACQRYLQQLLRDNRNGTRAGFPFSVIDEILTLTAILEEDLGPCPPAASASTQR
;
A
#
# COMPACT_ATOMS: atom_id res chain seq x y z
N ALA A 1 -0.88 21.58 9.21
CA ALA A 1 -0.13 20.54 9.95
C ALA A 1 -0.69 20.23 11.35
N LEU A 2 -1.63 21.00 11.92
CA LEU A 2 -2.10 20.77 13.30
C LEU A 2 -3.10 19.62 13.43
N ALA A 3 -4.00 19.43 12.46
CA ALA A 3 -5.01 18.38 12.51
C ALA A 3 -4.40 17.01 12.19
N ILE A 4 -3.50 16.93 11.19
CA ILE A 4 -2.74 15.71 10.89
C ILE A 4 -1.86 15.35 12.09
N ALA A 5 -1.15 16.32 12.67
CA ALA A 5 -0.37 16.09 13.89
C ALA A 5 -1.24 15.74 15.11
N ALA A 6 -2.52 16.11 15.15
CA ALA A 6 -3.45 15.70 16.20
C ALA A 6 -3.93 14.25 16.01
N LEU A 7 -4.22 13.83 14.76
CA LEU A 7 -4.54 12.43 14.42
C LEU A 7 -3.35 11.51 14.72
N LEU A 8 -2.14 11.97 14.40
CA LEU A 8 -0.88 11.31 14.75
C LEU A 8 -0.59 11.35 16.25
N ARG A 9 -0.85 12.45 16.97
CA ARG A 9 -0.67 12.48 18.44
C ARG A 9 -1.68 11.62 19.19
N ARG A 10 -2.89 11.45 18.67
CA ARG A 10 -3.87 10.47 19.18
C ARG A 10 -3.34 9.03 19.07
N SER A 11 -2.34 8.76 18.22
CA SER A 11 -1.66 7.45 18.11
C SER A 11 -0.71 7.16 19.27
N ARG A 12 -0.02 8.19 19.76
CA ARG A 12 1.03 8.03 20.77
C ARG A 12 0.50 7.99 22.20
N ARG A 13 -0.82 8.05 22.41
CA ARG A 13 -1.37 7.74 23.74
C ARG A 13 -1.31 6.22 23.89
N PRO A 14 -0.46 5.69 24.79
CA PRO A 14 -0.46 4.26 25.06
C PRO A 14 -1.84 3.86 25.53
N ALA A 15 -2.37 2.75 25.01
CA ALA A 15 -3.54 2.11 25.59
C ALA A 15 -3.27 1.90 27.09
N PRO A 16 -4.26 2.13 27.98
CA PRO A 16 -4.09 1.74 29.37
C PRO A 16 -3.86 0.23 29.37
N VAL A 17 -2.66 -0.19 29.78
CA VAL A 17 -2.32 -1.59 29.98
C VAL A 17 -3.35 -2.14 30.95
N ALA A 18 -4.28 -2.93 30.43
CA ALA A 18 -5.20 -3.69 31.26
C ALA A 18 -4.34 -4.61 32.13
N ALA A 19 -4.26 -4.29 33.42
CA ALA A 19 -3.54 -5.11 34.37
C ALA A 19 -4.23 -6.48 34.44
N THR A 20 -3.68 -7.46 33.73
CA THR A 20 -4.04 -8.86 33.90
C THR A 20 -3.64 -9.28 35.30
N ARG A 21 -4.63 -9.30 36.21
CA ARG A 21 -4.50 -9.94 37.52
C ARG A 21 -4.13 -11.41 37.29
N ARG A 22 -2.89 -11.76 37.59
CA ARG A 22 -2.47 -13.17 37.76
C ARG A 22 -3.13 -13.70 39.02
N THR A 23 -4.07 -14.63 38.85
CA THR A 23 -4.48 -15.54 39.92
C THR A 23 -3.38 -16.58 40.06
N VAL A 24 -2.75 -16.59 41.23
CA VAL A 24 -1.82 -17.63 41.67
C VAL A 24 -2.68 -18.81 42.09
N ASP A 25 -2.56 -19.94 41.40
CA ASP A 25 -2.98 -21.21 41.99
C ASP A 25 -1.81 -22.19 42.02
N THR A 26 -1.59 -22.63 43.24
CA THR A 26 -0.61 -23.54 43.79
C THR A 26 -0.89 -24.95 43.29
N ALA A 27 0.11 -25.65 42.74
CA ALA A 27 0.05 -27.10 42.64
C ALA A 27 1.46 -27.71 42.76
N THR A 28 1.54 -28.63 43.70
CA THR A 28 2.66 -29.37 44.27
C THR A 28 3.32 -30.36 43.29
N ALA A 29 4.64 -30.50 43.47
CA ALA A 29 5.49 -31.52 42.85
C ALA A 29 5.14 -32.94 43.29
N THR A 30 5.42 -33.96 42.44
CA THR A 30 5.95 -35.29 42.83
C THR A 30 6.43 -36.10 41.61
N THR A 31 7.75 -36.28 41.56
CA THR A 31 8.61 -37.46 41.30
C THR A 31 8.59 -38.32 40.01
N LEU A 32 9.82 -38.42 39.48
CA LEU A 32 10.60 -39.49 38.82
C LEU A 32 9.97 -40.75 38.20
N GLY A 33 10.50 -41.06 37.00
CA GLY A 33 10.68 -42.43 36.48
C GLY A 33 11.60 -42.46 35.27
N SER A 34 12.89 -42.81 35.49
CA SER A 34 13.93 -43.04 34.49
C SER A 34 13.61 -44.19 33.51
N THR A 35 14.15 -44.14 32.30
CA THR A 35 14.95 -45.25 31.71
C THR A 35 15.91 -44.75 30.64
N GLU A 36 17.05 -45.42 30.55
CA GLU A 36 18.29 -45.00 29.91
C GLU A 36 18.46 -45.42 28.43
N TYR A 37 19.14 -44.53 27.71
CA TYR A 37 20.21 -44.70 26.70
C TYR A 37 20.67 -46.09 26.18
N ARG A 38 20.82 -46.19 24.85
CA ARG A 38 22.01 -46.76 24.15
C ARG A 38 22.01 -46.34 22.67
N LYS A 39 22.88 -45.41 22.25
CA LYS A 39 24.23 -45.57 21.66
C LYS A 39 24.30 -46.33 20.33
N GLY A 40 24.65 -45.59 19.26
CA GLY A 40 25.12 -46.12 17.98
C GLY A 40 25.71 -45.01 17.13
N ARG A 41 26.96 -45.18 16.69
CA ARG A 41 27.87 -44.22 16.04
C ARG A 41 28.04 -44.61 14.57
N ALA A 42 28.61 -43.69 13.78
CA ALA A 42 29.17 -43.85 12.42
C ALA A 42 28.15 -43.59 11.28
N ARG A 43 28.50 -43.05 10.11
CA ARG A 43 29.68 -42.41 9.51
C ARG A 43 29.18 -42.01 8.11
N ALA A 44 29.78 -40.96 7.55
CA ALA A 44 29.49 -40.47 6.21
C ALA A 44 29.77 -41.53 5.14
N GLU A 45 28.89 -41.63 4.14
CA GLU A 45 29.28 -42.06 2.80
C GLU A 45 28.37 -41.46 1.73
N ASP A 46 29.07 -40.99 0.70
CA ASP A 46 28.65 -40.47 -0.58
C ASP A 46 27.81 -41.48 -1.34
N ALA A 47 26.65 -41.08 -1.88
CA ALA A 47 25.94 -41.85 -2.88
C ALA A 47 25.03 -40.97 -3.72
N GLY A 48 25.48 -40.71 -4.96
CA GLY A 48 24.62 -40.88 -6.12
C GLY A 48 23.68 -39.73 -6.45
N PHE A 49 24.22 -38.78 -7.20
CA PHE A 49 23.46 -37.96 -8.14
C PHE A 49 22.72 -38.90 -9.13
N GLY A 50 21.43 -39.15 -8.87
CA GLY A 50 20.54 -39.89 -9.74
C GLY A 50 19.45 -38.98 -10.25
N PHE A 51 19.48 -38.66 -11.56
CA PHE A 51 18.38 -38.02 -12.28
C PHE A 51 17.18 -38.98 -12.32
N GLY A 52 16.40 -38.99 -11.24
CA GLY A 52 15.07 -39.56 -11.23
C GLY A 52 14.08 -38.50 -11.70
N VAL A 53 13.52 -38.67 -12.90
CA VAL A 53 12.32 -37.96 -13.35
C VAL A 53 11.16 -38.44 -12.48
N GLY A 54 11.12 -37.94 -11.25
CA GLY A 54 9.91 -37.94 -10.44
C GLY A 54 9.12 -36.73 -10.90
N THR A 55 7.91 -36.97 -11.40
CA THR A 55 6.90 -35.93 -11.57
C THR A 55 6.65 -35.32 -10.19
N VAL A 56 7.42 -34.29 -9.84
CA VAL A 56 7.04 -33.36 -8.78
C VAL A 56 5.79 -32.70 -9.32
N ASP A 57 4.66 -33.14 -8.79
CA ASP A 57 3.41 -32.42 -8.86
C ASP A 57 3.68 -31.04 -8.25
N THR A 58 4.13 -30.13 -9.11
CA THR A 58 4.35 -28.73 -8.77
C THR A 58 3.00 -28.05 -8.85
N ARG A 59 2.00 -28.65 -8.20
CA ARG A 59 0.75 -27.98 -7.87
C ARG A 59 0.99 -27.20 -6.58
N LEU A 60 1.97 -26.31 -6.66
CA LEU A 60 1.96 -25.12 -5.84
C LEU A 60 0.77 -24.31 -6.39
N GLU A 61 -0.42 -24.60 -5.88
CA GLU A 61 -1.55 -23.69 -6.03
C GLU A 61 -1.13 -22.39 -5.36
N TRP A 62 -0.55 -21.50 -6.15
CA TRP A 62 -0.39 -20.12 -5.75
C TRP A 62 -1.80 -19.62 -5.45
N PRO A 63 -2.13 -19.27 -4.19
CA PRO A 63 -3.44 -18.68 -3.93
C PRO A 63 -3.51 -17.42 -4.80
N ALA A 64 -4.55 -17.36 -5.63
CA ALA A 64 -4.84 -16.24 -6.51
C ALA A 64 -4.51 -14.92 -5.78
N GLY A 65 -3.70 -14.08 -6.44
CA GLY A 65 -3.07 -12.89 -5.88
C GLY A 65 -3.97 -12.19 -4.88
N THR A 66 -3.60 -12.30 -3.60
CA THR A 66 -4.22 -11.52 -2.55
C THR A 66 -3.99 -10.04 -2.86
N GLU A 67 -4.91 -9.17 -2.48
CA GLU A 67 -4.81 -7.71 -2.71
C GLU A 67 -3.45 -7.13 -2.25
N THR A 68 -2.82 -7.77 -1.26
CA THR A 68 -1.44 -7.51 -0.83
C THR A 68 -0.38 -7.73 -1.91
N ALA A 69 -0.51 -8.73 -2.78
CA ALA A 69 0.48 -9.01 -3.83
C ALA A 69 0.49 -7.92 -4.90
N VAL A 70 -0.68 -7.39 -5.25
CA VAL A 70 -0.82 -6.29 -6.21
C VAL A 70 -0.34 -4.97 -5.59
N ILE A 71 -0.61 -4.79 -4.28
CA ILE A 71 -0.09 -3.65 -3.51
C ILE A 71 1.46 -3.60 -3.52
N GLU A 72 2.10 -4.74 -3.28
CA GLU A 72 3.55 -4.87 -3.35
C GLU A 72 4.09 -4.68 -4.78
N GLU A 73 3.33 -5.11 -5.81
CA GLU A 73 3.73 -4.98 -7.21
C GLU A 73 3.79 -3.51 -7.67
N HIS A 74 2.81 -2.68 -7.31
CA HIS A 74 2.86 -1.25 -7.68
C HIS A 74 3.97 -0.49 -6.94
N ARG A 75 4.24 -0.83 -5.67
CA ARG A 75 5.35 -0.25 -4.90
C ARG A 75 6.69 -0.61 -5.57
N SER A 76 6.86 -1.87 -5.93
CA SER A 76 8.03 -2.38 -6.64
C SER A 76 8.24 -1.68 -8.00
N ALA A 77 7.17 -1.45 -8.78
CA ALA A 77 7.26 -0.76 -10.06
C ALA A 77 7.72 0.70 -9.94
N VAL A 78 7.26 1.41 -8.91
CA VAL A 78 7.69 2.80 -8.62
C VAL A 78 9.15 2.83 -8.17
N GLU A 79 9.56 1.94 -7.28
CA GLU A 79 10.94 1.84 -6.81
C GLU A 79 11.92 1.52 -7.94
N LEU A 80 11.55 0.60 -8.84
CA LEU A 80 12.33 0.29 -10.03
C LEU A 80 12.48 1.53 -10.93
N ALA A 81 11.42 2.30 -11.12
CA ALA A 81 11.48 3.53 -11.90
C ALA A 81 12.42 4.57 -11.28
N ASP A 82 12.42 4.72 -9.95
CA ASP A 82 13.35 5.59 -9.21
C ASP A 82 14.81 5.18 -9.41
N ILE A 83 15.09 3.88 -9.30
CA ILE A 83 16.41 3.33 -9.55
C ILE A 83 16.83 3.62 -11.00
N MET A 84 15.96 3.34 -11.97
CA MET A 84 16.24 3.59 -13.39
C MET A 84 16.49 5.06 -13.70
N MET A 85 15.71 5.98 -13.11
CA MET A 85 15.92 7.43 -13.24
C MET A 85 17.27 7.84 -12.65
N SER A 86 17.68 7.24 -11.52
CA SER A 86 18.97 7.51 -10.89
C SER A 86 20.16 7.13 -11.79
N PHE A 87 19.98 6.13 -12.66
CA PHE A 87 20.96 5.75 -13.70
C PHE A 87 20.80 6.53 -15.02
N GLY A 88 19.95 7.56 -15.07
CA GLY A 88 19.67 8.34 -16.28
C GLY A 88 18.80 7.61 -17.31
N ARG A 89 18.22 6.44 -16.98
CA ARG A 89 17.37 5.66 -17.87
C ARG A 89 15.91 6.11 -17.82
N VAL A 90 15.68 7.38 -18.12
CA VAL A 90 14.35 8.02 -18.01
C VAL A 90 13.31 7.37 -18.93
N LYS A 91 13.70 7.01 -20.17
CA LYS A 91 12.79 6.35 -21.12
C LYS A 91 12.34 4.95 -20.64
N GLY A 92 13.27 4.15 -20.15
CA GLY A 92 12.94 2.82 -19.62
C GLY A 92 12.06 2.91 -18.37
N ALA A 93 12.33 3.87 -17.48
CA ALA A 93 11.48 4.11 -16.32
C ALA A 93 10.03 4.45 -16.73
N ALA A 94 9.87 5.28 -17.76
CA ALA A 94 8.56 5.63 -18.31
C ALA A 94 7.84 4.41 -18.89
N GLU A 95 8.53 3.58 -19.67
CA GLU A 95 7.98 2.34 -20.25
C GLU A 95 7.49 1.38 -19.18
N THR A 96 8.29 1.12 -18.14
CA THR A 96 7.91 0.25 -17.01
C THR A 96 6.66 0.75 -16.30
N LEU A 97 6.60 2.06 -15.98
CA LEU A 97 5.43 2.64 -15.32
C LEU A 97 4.20 2.65 -16.23
N ALA A 98 4.36 2.94 -17.52
CA ALA A 98 3.26 2.94 -18.47
C ALA A 98 2.67 1.53 -18.68
N GLU A 99 3.52 0.49 -18.70
CA GLU A 99 3.07 -0.90 -18.75
C GLU A 99 2.28 -1.27 -17.49
N PHE A 100 2.82 -0.92 -16.32
CA PHE A 100 2.15 -1.17 -15.04
C PHE A 100 0.77 -0.51 -14.97
N ILE A 101 0.69 0.77 -15.36
CA ILE A 101 -0.57 1.52 -15.38
C ILE A 101 -1.58 0.90 -16.36
N ARG A 102 -1.13 0.40 -17.50
CA ARG A 102 -2.03 -0.22 -18.48
C ARG A 102 -2.64 -1.52 -17.98
N GLY A 103 -1.86 -2.31 -17.24
CA GLY A 103 -2.36 -3.51 -16.55
C GLY A 103 -3.32 -3.18 -15.41
N ASN A 104 -3.01 -2.13 -14.66
CA ASN A 104 -3.67 -1.81 -13.40
C ASN A 104 -4.12 -0.32 -13.29
N PRO A 105 -4.98 0.18 -14.18
CA PRO A 105 -5.20 1.63 -14.32
C PRO A 105 -5.88 2.26 -13.10
N ARG A 106 -6.68 1.48 -12.37
CA ARG A 106 -7.49 1.95 -11.24
C ARG A 106 -6.92 1.57 -9.88
N GLU A 107 -5.75 0.98 -9.82
CA GLU A 107 -5.26 0.40 -8.58
C GLU A 107 -4.64 1.45 -7.66
N ALA A 108 -3.63 2.16 -8.15
CA ALA A 108 -2.89 3.15 -7.37
C ALA A 108 -2.70 4.44 -8.18
N VAL A 109 -2.76 5.58 -7.52
CA VAL A 109 -2.48 6.89 -8.14
C VAL A 109 -0.97 7.20 -8.18
N THR A 110 -0.19 6.60 -7.27
CA THR A 110 1.26 6.83 -7.14
C THR A 110 2.04 6.56 -8.44
N PRO A 111 1.84 5.43 -9.15
CA PRO A 111 2.54 5.19 -10.42
C PRO A 111 2.23 6.24 -11.49
N TRP A 112 1.00 6.77 -11.51
CA TRP A 112 0.61 7.84 -12.44
C TRP A 112 1.32 9.16 -12.14
N LEU A 113 1.36 9.56 -10.86
CA LEU A 113 2.09 10.75 -10.44
C LEU A 113 3.58 10.63 -10.74
N LYS A 114 4.15 9.44 -10.56
CA LYS A 114 5.55 9.17 -10.89
C LYS A 114 5.81 9.23 -12.40
N LEU A 115 4.91 8.66 -13.21
CA LEU A 115 5.04 8.72 -14.67
C LEU A 115 4.97 10.17 -15.20
N LEU A 116 4.11 11.02 -14.63
CA LEU A 116 4.08 12.46 -14.95
C LEU A 116 5.42 13.14 -14.64
N GLU A 117 6.05 12.82 -13.50
CA GLU A 117 7.37 13.34 -13.13
C GLU A 117 8.44 12.90 -14.13
N VAL A 118 8.42 11.62 -14.54
CA VAL A 118 9.36 11.06 -15.52
C VAL A 118 9.21 11.76 -16.87
N TYR A 119 7.98 11.93 -17.38
CA TYR A 119 7.75 12.64 -18.64
C TYR A 119 8.12 14.12 -18.56
N ARG A 120 7.86 14.76 -17.42
CA ARG A 120 8.28 16.15 -17.17
C ARG A 120 9.80 16.28 -17.23
N ALA A 121 10.54 15.39 -16.57
CA ALA A 121 11.99 15.35 -16.59
C ALA A 121 12.57 15.04 -17.98
N ALA A 122 11.88 14.22 -18.77
CA ALA A 122 12.29 13.85 -20.13
C ALA A 122 11.98 14.91 -21.20
N GLY A 123 11.19 15.95 -20.89
CA GLY A 123 10.71 16.90 -21.90
C GLY A 123 9.62 16.36 -22.83
N LEU A 124 9.00 15.23 -22.49
CA LEU A 124 8.01 14.52 -23.32
C LEU A 124 6.61 15.08 -23.08
N ARG A 125 6.30 16.15 -23.82
CA ARG A 125 5.09 16.97 -23.59
C ARG A 125 3.80 16.29 -24.04
N ASP A 126 3.82 15.58 -25.16
CA ASP A 126 2.61 14.99 -25.74
C ASP A 126 2.16 13.79 -24.91
N GLU A 127 3.10 12.94 -24.52
CA GLU A 127 2.91 11.81 -23.62
C GLU A 127 2.44 12.26 -22.24
N PHE A 128 3.01 13.35 -21.72
CA PHE A 128 2.57 13.97 -20.47
C PHE A 128 1.10 14.41 -20.54
N ASN A 129 0.70 15.11 -21.61
CA ASN A 129 -0.68 15.59 -21.73
C ASN A 129 -1.67 14.43 -21.91
N ALA A 130 -1.28 13.39 -22.64
CA ALA A 130 -2.09 12.18 -22.80
C ALA A 130 -2.36 11.51 -21.45
N ILE A 131 -1.29 11.21 -20.70
CA ILE A 131 -1.42 10.52 -19.41
C ILE A 131 -2.10 11.41 -18.34
N ALA A 132 -1.87 12.72 -18.36
CA ALA A 132 -2.56 13.66 -17.47
C ALA A 132 -4.08 13.66 -17.71
N GLY A 133 -4.51 13.56 -18.97
CA GLY A 133 -5.92 13.43 -19.32
C GLY A 133 -6.54 12.11 -18.83
N GLU A 134 -5.81 11.01 -18.93
CA GLU A 134 -6.23 9.70 -18.41
C GLU A 134 -6.27 9.66 -16.87
N LEU A 135 -5.28 10.25 -16.20
CA LEU A 135 -5.24 10.40 -14.75
C LEU A 135 -6.49 11.12 -14.23
N ASN A 136 -6.84 12.25 -14.84
CA ASN A 136 -8.02 13.03 -14.46
C ASN A 136 -9.34 12.32 -14.79
N LYS A 137 -9.39 11.38 -15.73
CA LYS A 137 -10.59 10.53 -15.92
C LYS A 137 -10.71 9.47 -14.84
N THR A 138 -9.57 8.96 -14.37
CA THR A 138 -9.49 7.80 -13.50
C THR A 138 -9.60 8.16 -12.02
N PHE A 139 -8.99 9.27 -11.61
CA PHE A 139 -8.88 9.73 -10.23
C PHE A 139 -9.38 11.17 -10.07
N ASN A 140 -9.75 11.52 -8.85
CA ASN A 140 -10.22 12.86 -8.45
C ASN A 140 -9.04 13.83 -8.25
N VAL A 141 -8.33 14.15 -9.35
CA VAL A 141 -7.12 14.99 -9.36
C VAL A 141 -7.42 16.29 -10.10
N THR A 142 -6.88 17.40 -9.63
CA THR A 142 -7.00 18.69 -10.34
C THR A 142 -6.41 18.58 -11.74
N THR A 143 -7.03 19.23 -12.73
CA THR A 143 -6.57 19.24 -14.11
C THR A 143 -5.11 19.66 -14.23
N VAL A 144 -4.27 18.70 -14.59
CA VAL A 144 -2.83 18.90 -14.78
C VAL A 144 -2.55 19.17 -16.25
N ASN A 145 -1.78 20.21 -16.53
CA ASN A 145 -1.22 20.45 -17.85
C ASN A 145 0.28 20.74 -17.74
N TRP A 146 0.98 20.68 -18.87
CA TRP A 146 2.44 20.86 -18.92
C TRP A 146 2.95 22.15 -18.26
N GLN A 147 2.16 23.23 -18.27
CA GLN A 147 2.54 24.53 -17.74
C GLN A 147 2.14 24.69 -16.26
N SER A 148 1.02 24.10 -15.87
CA SER A 148 0.49 24.15 -14.51
C SER A 148 1.15 23.14 -13.57
N TYR A 149 1.85 22.13 -14.10
CA TYR A 149 2.47 21.06 -13.31
C TYR A 149 3.33 21.59 -12.15
N ASP A 150 4.26 22.51 -12.44
CA ASP A 150 5.18 23.04 -11.42
C ASP A 150 4.42 23.85 -10.37
N ALA A 151 3.40 24.61 -10.79
CA ALA A 151 2.54 25.37 -9.88
C ALA A 151 1.69 24.45 -8.99
N LEU A 152 1.17 23.35 -9.53
CA LEU A 152 0.43 22.33 -8.78
C LEU A 152 1.33 21.60 -7.78
N ARG A 153 2.57 21.28 -8.16
CA ARG A 153 3.59 20.70 -7.26
C ARG A 153 4.00 21.67 -6.16
N ALA A 154 4.03 22.98 -6.44
CA ALA A 154 4.32 24.02 -5.46
C ALA A 154 3.10 24.46 -4.62
N SER A 155 1.92 23.88 -4.85
CA SER A 155 0.71 24.20 -4.11
C SER A 155 0.90 23.95 -2.61
N LYS A 156 0.42 24.90 -1.80
CA LYS A 156 0.45 24.80 -0.33
C LYS A 156 -0.89 24.39 0.27
N MET A 157 -1.87 24.05 -0.57
CA MET A 157 -3.17 23.59 -0.10
C MET A 157 -3.01 22.29 0.67
N SER A 158 -3.62 22.21 1.84
CA SER A 158 -3.56 21.04 2.72
C SER A 158 -4.97 20.47 2.93
N LEU A 159 -5.07 19.21 3.40
CA LEU A 159 -6.35 18.64 3.82
C LEU A 159 -7.01 19.46 4.93
N GLU A 160 -6.22 20.21 5.71
CA GLU A 160 -6.72 21.08 6.79
C GLU A 160 -7.58 22.24 6.29
N ASP A 161 -7.41 22.65 5.03
CA ASP A 161 -8.23 23.66 4.39
C ASP A 161 -9.62 23.12 3.99
N LEU A 162 -9.87 21.81 4.19
CA LEU A 162 -11.09 21.09 3.83
C LEU A 162 -11.82 20.61 5.09
N PRO A 163 -12.61 21.47 5.76
CA PRO A 163 -13.14 21.20 7.10
C PRO A 163 -14.03 19.95 7.16
N HIS A 164 -14.86 19.71 6.13
CA HIS A 164 -15.73 18.53 6.07
C HIS A 164 -14.95 17.20 6.03
N ILE A 165 -13.81 17.19 5.32
CA ILE A 165 -12.95 16.01 5.25
C ILE A 165 -12.25 15.82 6.60
N CYS A 166 -11.67 16.89 7.16
CA CYS A 166 -11.02 16.83 8.47
C CYS A 166 -11.95 16.35 9.59
N GLU A 167 -13.18 16.84 9.66
CA GLU A 167 -14.15 16.40 10.66
C GLU A 167 -14.46 14.90 10.52
N THR A 168 -14.65 14.43 9.29
CA THR A 168 -14.93 13.02 9.01
C THR A 168 -13.74 12.16 9.42
N LEU A 169 -12.53 12.55 9.04
CA LEU A 169 -11.30 11.86 9.41
C LEU A 169 -11.11 11.81 10.93
N GLN A 170 -11.36 12.91 11.64
CA GLN A 170 -11.25 12.94 13.11
C GLN A 170 -12.26 12.00 13.79
N LYS A 171 -13.49 11.94 13.29
CA LYS A 171 -14.55 11.07 13.80
C LYS A 171 -14.27 9.59 13.56
N THR A 172 -13.77 9.24 12.38
CA THR A 172 -13.61 7.83 11.96
C THR A 172 -12.15 7.33 12.02
N TRP A 173 -11.19 8.14 12.47
CA TRP A 173 -9.77 7.78 12.50
C TRP A 173 -9.51 6.41 13.13
N ARG A 174 -8.56 5.63 12.55
CA ARG A 174 -8.24 4.24 12.95
C ARG A 174 -9.43 3.28 12.90
N THR A 175 -10.34 3.51 11.96
CA THR A 175 -11.36 2.51 11.61
C THR A 175 -11.22 2.14 10.14
N THR A 176 -11.68 0.95 9.78
CA THR A 176 -11.78 0.52 8.38
C THR A 176 -12.67 1.44 7.55
N ALA A 177 -13.64 2.13 8.17
CA ALA A 177 -14.45 3.15 7.52
C ALA A 177 -13.59 4.36 7.06
N CYS A 178 -12.57 4.74 7.82
CA CYS A 178 -11.64 5.81 7.43
C CYS A 178 -10.75 5.40 6.26
N GLN A 179 -10.23 4.17 6.26
CA GLN A 179 -9.45 3.64 5.12
C GLN A 179 -10.28 3.69 3.83
N ARG A 180 -11.53 3.19 3.86
CA ARG A 180 -12.42 3.25 2.70
C ARG A 180 -12.79 4.67 2.30
N TYR A 181 -12.98 5.57 3.26
CA TYR A 181 -13.28 6.96 2.97
C TYR A 181 -12.12 7.65 2.21
N LEU A 182 -10.87 7.45 2.64
CA LEU A 182 -9.69 7.99 1.94
C LEU A 182 -9.54 7.42 0.52
N GLN A 183 -9.71 6.11 0.36
CA GLN A 183 -9.70 5.47 -0.97
C GLN A 183 -10.83 6.01 -1.86
N GLN A 184 -12.02 6.21 -1.30
CA GLN A 184 -13.16 6.78 -2.03
C GLN A 184 -12.90 8.22 -2.44
N LEU A 185 -12.25 9.04 -1.60
CA LEU A 185 -11.92 10.43 -1.94
C LEU A 185 -11.05 10.55 -3.20
N LEU A 186 -10.09 9.63 -3.36
CA LEU A 186 -9.23 9.59 -4.55
C LEU A 186 -9.95 9.09 -5.80
N ARG A 187 -10.97 8.24 -5.65
CA ARG A 187 -11.71 7.62 -6.77
C ARG A 187 -12.98 8.37 -7.17
N ASP A 188 -13.57 9.15 -6.25
CA ASP A 188 -14.83 9.86 -6.46
C ASP A 188 -14.62 11.14 -7.30
N ASN A 189 -14.45 10.92 -8.59
CA ASN A 189 -14.27 11.96 -9.59
C ASN A 189 -15.59 12.55 -10.12
N ARG A 190 -16.78 12.04 -9.70
CA ARG A 190 -18.10 12.47 -10.19
C ARG A 190 -18.14 12.85 -11.70
N ASN A 191 -17.63 11.97 -12.56
CA ASN A 191 -17.54 12.17 -14.01
C ASN A 191 -16.82 13.46 -14.46
N GLY A 192 -15.84 13.97 -13.69
CA GLY A 192 -15.08 15.17 -14.02
C GLY A 192 -15.77 16.48 -13.64
N THR A 193 -16.86 16.44 -12.86
CA THR A 193 -17.60 17.65 -12.44
C THR A 193 -16.96 18.33 -11.23
N ARG A 194 -16.01 17.67 -10.55
CA ARG A 194 -15.28 18.24 -9.41
C ARG A 194 -13.98 18.89 -9.88
N ALA A 195 -13.54 19.93 -9.16
CA ALA A 195 -12.26 20.59 -9.40
C ALA A 195 -11.02 19.71 -9.07
N GLY A 196 -11.24 18.52 -8.47
CA GLY A 196 -10.18 17.60 -8.09
C GLY A 196 -9.37 18.05 -6.87
N PHE A 197 -8.45 17.20 -6.41
CA PHE A 197 -7.46 17.55 -5.41
C PHE A 197 -6.11 17.90 -6.05
N PRO A 198 -5.39 18.92 -5.53
CA PRO A 198 -4.00 19.16 -5.92
C PRO A 198 -3.07 18.06 -5.40
N PHE A 199 -1.86 17.97 -5.95
CA PHE A 199 -0.88 16.95 -5.57
C PHE A 199 -0.55 16.96 -4.06
N SER A 200 -0.43 18.14 -3.45
CA SER A 200 -0.17 18.27 -2.02
C SER A 200 -1.21 17.55 -1.14
N VAL A 201 -2.50 17.69 -1.49
CA VAL A 201 -3.60 17.04 -0.79
C VAL A 201 -3.61 15.52 -1.06
N ILE A 202 -3.29 15.10 -2.28
CA ILE A 202 -3.18 13.68 -2.63
C ILE A 202 -2.05 13.02 -1.83
N ASP A 203 -0.88 13.66 -1.76
CA ASP A 203 0.27 13.17 -0.99
C ASP A 203 -0.08 13.01 0.50
N GLU A 204 -0.82 13.96 1.08
CA GLU A 204 -1.34 13.84 2.45
C GLU A 204 -2.33 12.66 2.59
N ILE A 205 -3.27 12.48 1.66
CA ILE A 205 -4.22 11.36 1.67
C ILE A 205 -3.49 10.02 1.59
N LEU A 206 -2.49 9.90 0.71
CA LEU A 206 -1.67 8.70 0.55
C LEU A 206 -0.88 8.41 1.83
N THR A 207 -0.30 9.45 2.44
CA THR A 207 0.40 9.34 3.72
C THR A 207 -0.53 8.82 4.82
N LEU A 208 -1.74 9.40 4.96
CA LEU A 208 -2.72 8.95 5.94
C LEU A 208 -3.20 7.51 5.69
N THR A 209 -3.32 7.12 4.41
CA THR A 209 -3.69 5.75 4.02
C THR A 209 -2.62 4.76 4.45
N ALA A 210 -1.34 5.06 4.17
CA ALA A 210 -0.20 4.23 4.57
C ALA A 210 -0.12 4.06 6.09
N ILE A 211 -0.34 5.13 6.86
CA ILE A 211 -0.38 5.07 8.34
C ILE A 211 -1.50 4.15 8.83
N LEU A 212 -2.69 4.24 8.23
CA LEU A 212 -3.82 3.39 8.62
C LEU A 212 -3.60 1.93 8.22
N GLU A 213 -2.95 1.68 7.09
CA GLU A 213 -2.58 0.33 6.66
C GLU A 213 -1.52 -0.30 7.57
N GLU A 214 -0.56 0.48 8.06
CA GLU A 214 0.40 0.02 9.09
C GLU A 214 -0.30 -0.29 10.43
N ASP A 215 -1.24 0.57 10.85
CA ASP A 215 -1.94 0.43 12.14
C ASP A 215 -3.00 -0.70 12.13
N LEU A 216 -3.73 -0.89 11.03
CA LEU A 216 -4.92 -1.76 10.95
C LEU A 216 -4.74 -2.97 10.01
N GLY A 217 -3.68 -2.98 9.21
CA GLY A 217 -3.51 -3.91 8.09
C GLY A 217 -4.25 -3.47 6.81
N PRO A 218 -4.19 -4.31 5.75
CA PRO A 218 -4.87 -4.04 4.48
C PRO A 218 -6.36 -3.81 4.69
N CYS A 219 -6.93 -2.83 3.99
CA CYS A 219 -8.35 -2.56 4.08
C CYS A 219 -9.13 -3.82 3.67
N PRO A 220 -10.01 -4.37 4.52
CA PRO A 220 -10.80 -5.52 4.11
C PRO A 220 -11.66 -5.15 2.91
N PRO A 221 -11.88 -6.07 1.95
CA PRO A 221 -12.81 -5.84 0.86
C PRO A 221 -14.17 -5.45 1.45
N ALA A 222 -14.90 -4.56 0.79
CA ALA A 222 -16.24 -4.15 1.24
C ALA A 222 -17.05 -5.43 1.47
N ALA A 223 -17.27 -5.78 2.74
CA ALA A 223 -17.92 -7.02 3.11
C ALA A 223 -19.23 -7.05 2.33
N SER A 224 -19.34 -8.02 1.41
CA SER A 224 -20.59 -8.34 0.75
C SER A 224 -21.62 -8.45 1.85
N ALA A 225 -22.58 -7.52 1.85
CA ALA A 225 -23.67 -7.52 2.80
C ALA A 225 -24.18 -8.96 2.90
N SER A 226 -24.13 -9.46 4.12
CA SER A 226 -24.44 -10.83 4.48
C SER A 226 -25.67 -11.33 3.71
N THR A 227 -25.50 -12.39 2.94
CA THR A 227 -26.63 -13.26 2.57
C THR A 227 -27.18 -13.82 3.88
N GLN A 228 -28.13 -13.07 4.45
CA GLN A 228 -29.01 -13.52 5.49
C GLN A 228 -30.25 -14.05 4.79
N ARG A 229 -30.36 -15.38 4.72
CA ARG A 229 -31.60 -16.11 4.56
C ARG A 229 -31.63 -17.23 5.59
#